data_AF-A0A7V2X7D1-F1
#
_entry.id   AF-A0A7V2X7D1-F1
#
_cell.length_a   1.000
_cell.length_b   1.000
_cell.length_c   1.000
_cell.angle_alpha   90.00
_cell.angle_beta   90.00
_cell.angle_gamma   90.00
#
_symmetry.space_group_name_H-M   'P 1'
#
loop_
_entity.id
_entity.type
_entity.pdbx_description
1 polymer ?
#
loop_
_entity_poly.entity_id
_entity_poly.type
_entity_poly.pdbx_seq_one_letter_code
_entity_poly.pdbx_strand_id
1 'polypeptide(L)'
;MDTTTGKIQNWMEIDGQPISFTNERSVLEVARNAGIDIPSFCYHSELSAHGACRLCMVEIPGKGIKASCTLAPEQGLSVKTNSEAVRAVRKVALELLLANHDMNCPTCPRTGACRLQELARRLGIDHVRYHRITEHRPLDLSNSAIARNPNRCILCGDCVKACHEIQSVGAIDIAFRGGNSRVTPAFGRSLSESDCVYCGQCVRVCPTGALTPRSQVNDVWRALNDPDTFVIAQIAPAVRVALGELFHLKPGPTMTWRIVSALRRMGFDRVFDTAFAADMTAIEESKELL
;
A
#
# COMPACT_ATOMS: atom_id res chain seq x y z
N MET A 1 15.93 -4.06 -35.84
CA MET A 1 15.68 -5.50 -35.91
C MET A 1 16.80 -6.16 -35.12
N ASP A 2 16.54 -6.48 -33.86
CA ASP A 2 17.43 -7.33 -33.07
C ASP A 2 16.95 -8.77 -33.26
N THR A 3 17.72 -9.54 -34.02
CA THR A 3 17.38 -10.88 -34.51
C THR A 3 17.62 -11.98 -33.49
N THR A 4 17.89 -11.65 -32.23
CA THR A 4 18.40 -12.64 -31.27
C THR A 4 17.33 -13.27 -30.36
N THR A 5 16.05 -12.86 -30.39
CA THR A 5 15.01 -13.42 -29.49
C THR A 5 13.64 -13.74 -30.09
N GLY A 6 13.40 -13.58 -31.40
CA GLY A 6 12.15 -14.02 -32.05
C GLY A 6 10.85 -13.38 -31.52
N LYS A 7 10.92 -12.39 -30.63
CA LYS A 7 9.76 -11.60 -30.18
C LYS A 7 9.59 -10.41 -31.10
N ILE A 8 8.40 -10.27 -31.69
CA ILE A 8 7.98 -9.05 -32.38
C ILE A 8 8.05 -7.93 -31.33
N GLN A 9 9.00 -7.02 -31.49
CA GLN A 9 9.21 -5.93 -30.55
C GLN A 9 8.25 -4.80 -30.92
N ASN A 10 7.05 -4.83 -30.33
CA ASN A 10 6.08 -3.76 -30.48
C ASN A 10 6.62 -2.49 -29.81
N TRP A 11 6.21 -1.32 -30.30
CA TRP A 11 6.58 -0.03 -29.72
C TRP A 11 5.39 0.89 -29.63
N MET A 12 5.40 1.77 -28.64
CA MET A 12 4.45 2.87 -28.46
C MET A 12 5.22 4.14 -28.10
N GLU A 13 4.60 5.31 -28.24
CA GLU A 13 5.22 6.59 -27.90
C GLU A 13 4.63 7.14 -26.59
N ILE A 14 5.49 7.48 -25.64
CA ILE A 14 5.10 8.10 -24.37
C ILE A 14 5.87 9.41 -24.24
N ASP A 15 5.15 10.54 -24.22
CA ASP A 15 5.75 11.89 -24.15
C ASP A 15 6.82 12.15 -25.23
N GLY A 16 6.60 11.64 -26.44
CA GLY A 16 7.52 11.75 -27.58
C GLY A 16 8.68 10.74 -27.58
N GLN A 17 8.77 9.87 -26.57
CA GLN A 17 9.80 8.82 -26.50
C GLN A 17 9.26 7.47 -27.00
N PRO A 18 9.93 6.80 -27.95
CA PRO A 18 9.55 5.46 -28.37
C PRO A 18 9.95 4.43 -27.31
N ILE A 19 8.97 3.71 -26.78
CA ILE A 19 9.12 2.69 -25.76
C ILE A 19 8.72 1.34 -26.35
N SER A 20 9.64 0.38 -26.31
CA SER A 20 9.35 -1.00 -26.69
C SER A 20 8.56 -1.71 -25.60
N PHE A 21 7.59 -2.52 -25.99
CA PHE A 21 6.83 -3.38 -25.09
C PHE A 21 6.64 -4.77 -25.68
N THR A 22 6.30 -5.73 -24.84
CA THR A 22 6.05 -7.12 -25.23
C THR A 22 4.65 -7.52 -24.79
N ASN A 23 4.52 -7.93 -23.53
CA ASN A 23 3.32 -8.57 -22.98
C ASN A 23 2.75 -7.79 -21.78
N GLU A 24 3.13 -6.53 -21.61
CA GLU A 24 2.57 -5.65 -20.60
C GLU A 24 1.04 -5.56 -20.75
N ARG A 25 0.32 -5.64 -19.63
CA ARG A 25 -1.14 -5.67 -19.62
C ARG A 25 -1.77 -4.32 -19.91
N SER A 26 -1.02 -3.23 -19.69
CA SER A 26 -1.54 -1.89 -19.83
C SER A 26 -0.46 -0.87 -20.15
N VAL A 27 -0.87 0.28 -20.70
CA VAL A 27 0.01 1.44 -20.92
C VAL A 27 0.68 1.91 -19.63
N LEU A 28 0.02 1.76 -18.48
CA LEU A 28 0.62 2.07 -17.17
C LEU A 28 1.84 1.19 -16.86
N GLU A 29 1.79 -0.10 -17.20
CA GLU A 29 2.91 -1.02 -16.99
C GLU A 29 4.07 -0.69 -17.92
N VAL A 30 3.79 -0.42 -19.20
CA VAL A 30 4.81 0.00 -20.17
C VAL A 30 5.53 1.26 -19.68
N ALA A 31 4.78 2.28 -19.24
CA ALA A 31 5.35 3.50 -18.70
C ALA A 31 6.26 3.23 -17.49
N ARG A 32 5.81 2.41 -16.53
CA ARG A 32 6.59 2.09 -15.32
C ARG A 32 7.84 1.28 -15.60
N ASN A 33 7.76 0.31 -16.50
CA ASN A 33 8.92 -0.49 -16.93
C ASN A 33 9.99 0.41 -17.60
N ALA A 34 9.55 1.47 -18.29
CA ALA A 34 10.43 2.49 -18.87
C ALA A 34 10.89 3.58 -17.89
N GLY A 35 10.54 3.49 -16.59
CA GLY A 35 10.89 4.49 -15.58
C GLY A 35 10.05 5.77 -15.61
N ILE A 36 8.96 5.80 -16.38
CA ILE A 36 8.03 6.93 -16.47
C ILE A 36 6.95 6.76 -15.39
N ASP A 37 6.97 7.64 -14.37
CA ASP A 37 6.01 7.56 -13.28
C ASP A 37 4.66 8.20 -13.62
N ILE A 38 3.66 7.35 -13.84
CA ILE A 38 2.25 7.72 -13.90
C ILE A 38 1.59 7.39 -12.54
N PRO A 39 1.01 8.38 -11.84
CA PRO A 39 0.47 8.19 -10.50
C PRO A 39 -0.77 7.28 -10.52
N SER A 40 -0.91 6.44 -9.50
CA SER A 40 -2.11 5.62 -9.26
C SER A 40 -2.28 5.33 -7.77
N PHE A 41 -3.52 5.08 -7.35
CA PHE A 41 -3.85 4.54 -6.02
C PHE A 41 -4.43 3.14 -6.06
N CYS A 42 -5.25 2.83 -7.07
CA CYS A 42 -6.06 1.60 -7.15
C CYS A 42 -5.48 0.56 -8.13
N TYR A 43 -4.16 0.59 -8.29
CA TYR A 43 -3.43 -0.26 -9.20
C TYR A 43 -2.19 -0.79 -8.49
N HIS A 44 -2.11 -2.11 -8.40
CA HIS A 44 -1.02 -2.89 -7.84
C HIS A 44 -0.70 -4.01 -8.83
N SER A 45 0.57 -4.32 -9.07
CA SER A 45 0.98 -5.30 -10.10
C SER A 45 0.41 -6.70 -9.83
N GLU A 46 0.34 -7.09 -8.57
CA GLU A 46 -0.21 -8.38 -8.10
C GLU A 46 -1.75 -8.45 -8.11
N LEU A 47 -2.47 -7.37 -8.42
CA LEU A 47 -3.93 -7.29 -8.33
C LEU A 47 -4.57 -6.95 -9.68
N SER A 48 -5.85 -7.27 -9.82
CA SER A 48 -6.61 -6.92 -11.02
C SER A 48 -6.82 -5.39 -11.16
N ALA A 49 -6.71 -4.86 -12.38
CA ALA A 49 -6.94 -3.45 -12.67
C ALA A 49 -8.46 -3.14 -12.78
N HIS A 50 -8.88 -1.95 -12.31
CA HIS A 50 -10.30 -1.54 -12.37
C HIS A 50 -10.53 -0.03 -12.54
N GLY A 51 -9.46 0.77 -12.55
CA GLY A 51 -9.52 2.18 -12.97
C GLY A 51 -10.37 3.11 -12.08
N ALA A 52 -10.58 2.79 -10.79
CA ALA A 52 -11.42 3.59 -9.91
C ALA A 52 -10.88 5.00 -9.60
N CYS A 53 -9.57 5.13 -9.32
CA CYS A 53 -9.03 6.37 -8.75
C CYS A 53 -8.84 7.52 -9.76
N ARG A 54 -8.81 7.23 -11.07
CA ARG A 54 -8.59 8.22 -12.15
C ARG A 54 -7.33 9.10 -12.00
N LEU A 55 -6.31 8.64 -11.28
CA LEU A 55 -5.01 9.32 -11.23
C LEU A 55 -4.12 8.96 -12.44
N CYS A 56 -4.30 7.77 -12.99
CA CYS A 56 -3.53 7.23 -14.12
C CYS A 56 -3.99 7.75 -15.49
N MET A 57 -4.59 8.94 -15.55
CA MET A 57 -5.10 9.49 -16.80
C MET A 57 -3.95 9.92 -17.71
N VAL A 58 -4.08 9.64 -19.00
CA VAL A 58 -3.17 10.02 -20.08
C VAL A 58 -3.99 10.56 -21.25
N GLU A 59 -3.43 11.50 -22.01
CA GLU A 59 -4.07 12.05 -23.19
C GLU A 59 -3.57 11.32 -24.44
N ILE A 60 -4.49 10.90 -25.30
CA ILE A 60 -4.18 10.37 -26.62
C ILE A 60 -4.59 11.43 -27.65
N PRO A 61 -3.65 11.96 -28.47
CA PRO A 61 -3.97 12.95 -29.49
C PRO A 61 -5.15 12.51 -30.38
N GLY A 62 -6.17 13.36 -30.49
CA GLY A 62 -7.38 13.07 -31.26
C GLY A 62 -8.35 12.04 -30.65
N LYS A 63 -7.99 11.35 -29.57
CA LYS A 63 -8.87 10.36 -28.87
C LYS A 63 -9.21 10.75 -27.43
N GLY A 64 -8.75 11.89 -26.95
CA GLY A 64 -9.06 12.44 -25.63
C GLY A 64 -8.30 11.78 -24.48
N ILE A 65 -8.80 11.94 -23.25
CA ILE A 65 -8.15 11.45 -22.03
C ILE A 65 -8.68 10.06 -21.65
N LYS A 66 -7.78 9.10 -21.44
CA LYS A 66 -8.10 7.72 -21.02
C LYS A 66 -7.29 7.30 -19.80
N ALA A 67 -7.78 6.29 -19.07
CA ALA A 67 -7.05 5.70 -17.96
C ALA A 67 -5.99 4.71 -18.48
N SER A 68 -4.72 4.94 -18.17
CA SER A 68 -3.63 4.09 -18.67
C SER A 68 -3.60 2.70 -18.02
N CYS A 69 -4.18 2.52 -16.83
CA CYS A 69 -4.14 1.24 -16.10
C CYS A 69 -5.07 0.15 -16.69
N THR A 70 -6.02 0.53 -17.54
CA THR A 70 -6.93 -0.40 -18.22
C THR A 70 -6.83 -0.29 -19.75
N LEU A 71 -5.97 0.60 -20.25
CA LEU A 71 -5.73 0.79 -21.67
C LEU A 71 -4.67 -0.20 -22.12
N ALA A 72 -5.01 -1.09 -23.06
CA ALA A 72 -4.04 -2.01 -23.66
C ALA A 72 -2.98 -1.23 -24.45
N PRO A 73 -1.69 -1.62 -24.38
CA PRO A 73 -0.67 -1.04 -25.23
C PRO A 73 -0.87 -1.54 -26.67
N GLU A 74 -0.77 -0.62 -27.64
CA GLU A 74 -0.95 -0.90 -29.06
C GLU A 74 0.26 -0.37 -29.85
N GLN A 75 0.58 -1.07 -30.93
CA GLN A 75 1.65 -0.67 -31.83
C GLN A 75 1.42 0.74 -32.38
N GLY A 76 2.40 1.63 -32.18
CA GLY A 76 2.35 3.03 -32.64
C GLY A 76 1.41 3.95 -31.83
N LEU A 77 0.86 3.49 -30.70
CA LEU A 77 0.03 4.33 -29.84
C LEU A 77 0.87 5.47 -29.23
N SER A 78 0.48 6.73 -29.43
CA SER A 78 1.12 7.87 -28.77
C SER A 78 0.25 8.39 -27.61
N VAL A 79 0.87 8.56 -26.44
CA VAL A 79 0.24 9.10 -25.23
C VAL A 79 1.06 10.25 -24.64
N LYS A 80 0.36 11.25 -24.10
CA LYS A 80 0.92 12.34 -23.30
C LYS A 80 0.52 12.16 -21.85
N THR A 81 1.50 12.10 -20.95
CA THR A 81 1.26 11.82 -19.53
C THR A 81 1.12 13.07 -18.67
N ASN A 82 1.49 14.25 -19.20
CA ASN A 82 1.57 15.48 -18.43
C ASN A 82 1.01 16.73 -19.14
N SER A 83 0.06 16.55 -20.06
CA SER A 83 -0.64 17.68 -20.68
C SER A 83 -1.41 18.51 -19.63
N GLU A 84 -1.75 19.74 -19.96
CA GLU A 84 -2.56 20.60 -19.09
C GLU A 84 -3.88 19.94 -18.70
N ALA A 85 -4.57 19.34 -19.67
CA ALA A 85 -5.84 18.66 -19.44
C ALA A 85 -5.68 17.46 -18.49
N VAL A 86 -4.61 16.66 -18.65
CA VAL A 86 -4.31 15.54 -17.74
C VAL A 86 -4.02 16.03 -16.32
N ARG A 87 -3.21 17.08 -16.18
CA ARG A 87 -2.88 17.67 -14.87
C ARG A 87 -4.14 18.21 -14.18
N ALA A 88 -5.02 18.89 -14.91
CA ALA A 88 -6.28 19.41 -14.39
C ALA A 88 -7.20 18.29 -13.88
N VAL A 89 -7.37 17.21 -14.65
CA VAL A 89 -8.19 16.05 -14.25
C VAL A 89 -7.63 15.39 -12.99
N ARG A 90 -6.32 15.17 -12.92
CA ARG A 90 -5.66 14.58 -11.74
C ARG A 90 -5.85 15.44 -10.50
N LYS A 91 -5.72 16.77 -10.63
CA LYS A 91 -5.91 17.71 -9.53
C LYS A 91 -7.34 17.65 -8.99
N VAL A 92 -8.35 17.66 -9.87
CA VAL A 92 -9.76 17.51 -9.48
C VAL A 92 -10.00 16.17 -8.79
N ALA A 93 -9.55 15.06 -9.36
CA ALA A 93 -9.73 13.73 -8.78
C ALA A 93 -9.13 13.66 -7.36
N LEU A 94 -7.95 14.22 -7.17
CA LEU A 94 -7.26 14.20 -5.89
C LEU A 94 -7.91 15.13 -4.85
N GLU A 95 -8.39 16.31 -5.25
CA GLU A 95 -9.15 17.19 -4.36
C GLU A 95 -10.46 16.53 -3.88
N LEU A 96 -11.17 15.79 -4.74
CA LEU A 96 -12.38 15.06 -4.36
C LEU A 96 -12.10 13.95 -3.32
N LEU A 97 -10.96 13.27 -3.44
CA LEU A 97 -10.50 12.30 -2.44
C LEU A 97 -10.18 13.00 -1.11
N LEU A 98 -9.46 14.12 -1.17
CA LEU A 98 -9.07 14.90 0.01
C LEU A 98 -10.28 15.50 0.74
N ALA A 99 -11.31 15.94 0.01
CA ALA A 99 -12.52 16.53 0.59
C ALA A 99 -13.22 15.59 1.59
N ASN A 100 -13.13 14.28 1.38
CA ASN A 100 -13.74 13.28 2.26
C ASN A 100 -12.73 12.57 3.17
N HIS A 101 -11.45 12.99 3.15
CA HIS A 101 -10.36 12.40 3.91
C HIS A 101 -10.11 13.18 5.22
N ASP A 102 -9.90 12.48 6.33
CA ASP A 102 -9.38 13.08 7.56
C ASP A 102 -7.91 13.49 7.39
N MET A 103 -7.66 14.79 7.25
CA MET A 103 -6.34 15.37 6.98
C MET A 103 -5.52 15.71 8.23
N ASN A 104 -5.79 15.06 9.37
CA ASN A 104 -4.95 15.16 10.57
C ASN A 104 -3.60 14.42 10.38
N CYS A 105 -2.77 14.92 9.46
CA CYS A 105 -1.49 14.32 9.10
C CYS A 105 -0.48 14.29 10.26
N PRO A 106 -0.30 15.33 11.11
CA PRO A 106 0.72 15.30 12.15
C PRO A 106 0.60 14.11 13.13
N THR A 107 -0.62 13.61 13.34
CA THR A 107 -0.91 12.46 14.23
C THR A 107 -1.18 11.16 13.46
N CYS A 108 -1.03 11.17 12.13
CA CYS A 108 -1.25 9.99 11.30
C CYS A 108 -0.02 9.07 11.32
N PRO A 109 -0.17 7.78 11.63
CA PRO A 109 0.96 6.83 11.65
C PRO A 109 1.55 6.56 10.25
N ARG A 110 0.85 6.96 9.18
CA ARG A 110 1.35 6.85 7.79
C ARG A 110 2.06 8.12 7.31
N THR A 111 2.21 9.13 8.15
CA THR A 111 2.88 10.38 7.75
C THR A 111 4.32 10.13 7.32
N GLY A 112 4.76 10.83 6.27
CA GLY A 112 6.04 10.59 5.60
C GLY A 112 6.01 9.46 4.56
N ALA A 113 5.12 8.47 4.72
CA ALA A 113 4.95 7.33 3.80
C ALA A 113 3.57 7.26 3.13
N CYS A 114 2.74 8.31 3.27
CA CYS A 114 1.38 8.35 2.73
C CYS A 114 1.39 8.81 1.27
N ARG A 115 0.97 7.93 0.35
CA ARG A 115 0.94 8.23 -1.09
C ARG A 115 -0.03 9.35 -1.44
N LEU A 116 -1.14 9.46 -0.68
CA LEU A 116 -2.10 10.56 -0.86
C LEU A 116 -1.47 11.91 -0.55
N GLN A 117 -0.72 11.99 0.56
CA GLN A 117 -0.01 13.20 0.97
C GLN A 117 1.09 13.57 -0.03
N GLU A 118 1.85 12.58 -0.50
CA GLU A 118 2.89 12.76 -1.51
C GLU A 118 2.33 13.34 -2.81
N LEU A 119 1.26 12.74 -3.34
CA LEU A 119 0.65 13.18 -4.61
C LEU A 119 -0.03 14.55 -4.48
N ALA A 120 -0.61 14.87 -3.32
CA ALA A 120 -1.21 16.18 -3.08
C ALA A 120 -0.16 17.28 -3.17
N ARG A 121 1.00 17.06 -2.54
CA ARG A 121 2.16 17.96 -2.63
C ARG A 121 2.67 18.07 -4.06
N ARG A 122 2.85 16.94 -4.75
CA ARG A 122 3.39 16.90 -6.12
C ARG A 122 2.50 17.65 -7.12
N LEU A 123 1.18 17.60 -6.96
CA LEU A 123 0.23 18.30 -7.83
C LEU A 123 -0.07 19.75 -7.38
N GLY A 124 0.62 20.25 -6.35
CA GLY A 124 0.43 21.62 -5.86
C GLY A 124 -0.99 21.87 -5.38
N ILE A 125 -1.55 20.94 -4.61
CA ILE A 125 -2.81 21.15 -3.89
C ILE A 125 -2.48 21.81 -2.56
N ASP A 126 -2.79 23.10 -2.49
CA ASP A 126 -2.68 23.96 -1.31
C ASP A 126 -4.04 24.19 -0.65
N HIS A 127 -5.12 24.15 -1.43
CA HIS A 127 -6.50 24.26 -0.97
C HIS A 127 -7.40 23.20 -1.65
N VAL A 128 -8.39 22.69 -0.91
CA VAL A 128 -9.41 21.77 -1.43
C VAL A 128 -10.69 22.56 -1.66
N ARG A 129 -11.16 22.60 -2.91
CA ARG A 129 -12.33 23.42 -3.32
C ARG A 129 -13.69 22.78 -2.98
N TYR A 130 -13.68 21.49 -2.64
CA TYR A 130 -14.90 20.71 -2.43
C TYR A 130 -15.15 20.47 -0.94
N HIS A 131 -16.43 20.45 -0.56
CA HIS A 131 -16.84 20.16 0.81
C HIS A 131 -16.98 18.67 1.07
N ARG A 132 -16.73 18.27 2.32
CA ARG A 132 -16.99 16.92 2.81
C ARG A 132 -18.49 16.62 2.73
N ILE A 133 -18.83 15.45 2.22
CA ILE A 133 -20.21 14.94 2.19
C ILE A 133 -20.38 13.68 3.06
N THR A 134 -19.28 13.11 3.55
CA THR A 134 -19.29 11.91 4.39
C THR A 134 -19.28 12.25 5.87
N GLU A 135 -20.11 11.54 6.63
CA GLU A 135 -20.09 11.62 8.10
C GLU A 135 -18.83 10.96 8.68
N HIS A 136 -18.38 11.50 9.81
CA HIS A 136 -17.31 10.90 10.58
C HIS A 136 -17.77 9.59 11.21
N ARG A 137 -16.93 8.56 11.17
CA ARG A 137 -17.23 7.22 11.69
C ARG A 137 -16.26 6.83 12.80
N PRO A 138 -16.69 5.98 13.74
CA PRO A 138 -15.81 5.46 14.77
C PRO A 138 -14.66 4.65 14.15
N LEU A 139 -13.52 4.66 14.84
CA LEU A 139 -12.42 3.77 14.52
C LEU A 139 -12.81 2.34 14.92
N ASP A 140 -12.40 1.38 14.11
CA ASP A 140 -12.50 -0.03 14.44
C ASP A 140 -11.14 -0.49 14.99
N LEU A 141 -11.13 -0.71 16.30
CA LEU A 141 -10.00 -1.19 17.09
C LEU A 141 -10.33 -2.54 17.74
N SER A 142 -11.31 -3.29 17.22
CA SER A 142 -11.68 -4.58 17.82
C SER A 142 -10.62 -5.66 17.52
N ASN A 143 -9.99 -5.59 16.35
CA ASN A 143 -8.95 -6.51 15.91
C ASN A 143 -7.61 -6.22 16.63
N SER A 144 -6.93 -7.27 17.11
CA SER A 144 -5.68 -7.16 17.89
C SER A 144 -4.45 -6.84 17.04
N ALA A 145 -4.47 -7.12 15.74
CA ALA A 145 -3.35 -6.90 14.83
C ALA A 145 -3.52 -5.67 13.94
N ILE A 146 -4.76 -5.29 13.63
CA ILE A 146 -5.10 -4.27 12.64
C ILE A 146 -5.98 -3.19 13.27
N ALA A 147 -5.62 -1.94 13.08
CA ALA A 147 -6.47 -0.78 13.37
C ALA A 147 -7.04 -0.22 12.05
N ARG A 148 -8.34 0.04 12.03
CA ARG A 148 -9.05 0.57 10.85
C ARG A 148 -9.66 1.93 11.15
N ASN A 149 -9.22 2.95 10.42
CA ASN A 149 -9.80 4.28 10.43
C ASN A 149 -10.54 4.54 9.10
N PRO A 150 -11.88 4.39 9.06
CA PRO A 150 -12.65 4.57 7.83
C PRO A 150 -12.59 6.01 7.29
N ASN A 151 -12.32 7.01 8.13
CA ASN A 151 -12.27 8.42 7.74
C ASN A 151 -11.02 8.78 6.92
N ARG A 152 -10.04 7.88 6.86
CA ARG A 152 -8.83 8.01 6.04
C ARG A 152 -8.88 7.17 4.77
N CYS A 153 -9.97 6.44 4.53
CA CYS A 153 -10.12 5.60 3.34
C CYS A 153 -10.41 6.45 2.10
N ILE A 154 -9.73 6.15 1.00
CA ILE A 154 -9.96 6.77 -0.33
C ILE A 154 -10.70 5.85 -1.29
N LEU A 155 -11.26 4.74 -0.80
CA LEU A 155 -12.00 3.73 -1.56
C LEU A 155 -11.26 3.21 -2.82
N CYS A 156 -9.93 3.07 -2.73
CA CYS A 156 -9.12 2.54 -3.83
C CYS A 156 -9.35 1.05 -4.11
N GLY A 157 -9.91 0.29 -3.17
CA GLY A 157 -10.23 -1.13 -3.35
C GLY A 157 -9.06 -2.11 -3.19
N ASP A 158 -7.80 -1.65 -3.16
CA ASP A 158 -6.63 -2.53 -3.09
C ASP A 158 -6.64 -3.45 -1.87
N CYS A 159 -7.14 -2.99 -0.71
CA CYS A 159 -7.27 -3.82 0.49
C CYS A 159 -8.29 -4.97 0.34
N VAL A 160 -9.41 -4.71 -0.34
CA VAL A 160 -10.45 -5.71 -0.64
C VAL A 160 -9.87 -6.74 -1.59
N LYS A 161 -9.23 -6.29 -2.67
CA LYS A 161 -8.58 -7.17 -3.64
C LYS A 161 -7.45 -7.98 -3.05
N ALA A 162 -6.59 -7.41 -2.22
CA ALA A 162 -5.55 -8.18 -1.53
C ALA A 162 -6.15 -9.24 -0.60
N CYS A 163 -7.24 -8.93 0.10
CA CYS A 163 -7.91 -9.90 0.97
C CYS A 163 -8.58 -11.04 0.19
N HIS A 164 -9.08 -10.75 -1.02
CA HIS A 164 -9.78 -11.72 -1.87
C HIS A 164 -8.83 -12.47 -2.83
N GLU A 165 -8.06 -11.76 -3.64
CA GLU A 165 -7.22 -12.32 -4.72
C GLU A 165 -5.92 -12.95 -4.21
N ILE A 166 -5.31 -12.42 -3.13
CA ILE A 166 -4.03 -12.93 -2.60
C ILE A 166 -4.27 -13.93 -1.45
N GLN A 167 -5.24 -13.67 -0.58
CA GLN A 167 -5.47 -14.50 0.61
C GLN A 167 -6.66 -15.45 0.48
N SER A 168 -7.54 -15.24 -0.51
CA SER A 168 -8.78 -16.03 -0.67
C SER A 168 -9.71 -16.01 0.55
N VAL A 169 -9.62 -14.95 1.38
CA VAL A 169 -10.42 -14.82 2.61
C VAL A 169 -11.67 -13.97 2.38
N GLY A 170 -11.52 -12.80 1.76
CA GLY A 170 -12.67 -11.90 1.52
C GLY A 170 -13.32 -11.31 2.77
N ALA A 171 -12.57 -11.11 3.87
CA ALA A 171 -13.08 -10.62 5.15
C ALA A 171 -13.61 -9.16 5.12
N ILE A 172 -13.29 -8.39 4.08
CA ILE A 172 -13.72 -7.01 3.87
C ILE A 172 -14.10 -6.79 2.40
N ASP A 173 -15.13 -5.98 2.16
CA ASP A 173 -15.57 -5.61 0.80
C ASP A 173 -16.12 -4.17 0.77
N ILE A 174 -16.35 -3.61 -0.42
CA ILE A 174 -17.02 -2.33 -0.62
C ILE A 174 -18.53 -2.55 -0.57
N ALA A 175 -19.16 -2.14 0.53
CA ALA A 175 -20.61 -2.14 0.68
C ALA A 175 -21.21 -0.76 0.30
N PHE A 176 -22.52 -0.74 0.11
CA PHE A 176 -23.34 0.43 -0.24
C PHE A 176 -22.99 1.06 -1.60
N ARG A 177 -23.63 2.19 -1.94
CA ARG A 177 -23.52 2.85 -3.25
C ARG A 177 -23.31 4.36 -3.13
N GLY A 178 -22.71 4.96 -4.16
CA GLY A 178 -22.51 6.40 -4.27
C GLY A 178 -21.65 6.96 -3.13
N GLY A 179 -22.00 8.14 -2.62
CA GLY A 179 -21.30 8.76 -1.49
C GLY A 179 -21.32 7.94 -0.19
N ASN A 180 -22.19 6.92 -0.09
CA ASN A 180 -22.30 6.06 1.08
C ASN A 180 -21.39 4.82 1.02
N SER A 181 -20.72 4.57 -0.12
CA SER A 181 -19.84 3.43 -0.30
C SER A 181 -18.72 3.39 0.74
N ARG A 182 -18.44 2.20 1.26
CA ARG A 182 -17.40 2.01 2.29
C ARG A 182 -16.82 0.61 2.27
N VAL A 183 -15.51 0.50 2.51
CA VAL A 183 -14.86 -0.78 2.78
C VAL A 183 -15.25 -1.23 4.18
N THR A 184 -15.90 -2.39 4.34
CA THR A 184 -16.39 -2.91 5.63
C THR A 184 -16.51 -4.44 5.58
N PRO A 185 -16.43 -5.13 6.73
CA PRO A 185 -16.85 -6.53 6.82
C PRO A 185 -18.36 -6.70 6.54
N ALA A 186 -18.76 -7.94 6.26
CA ALA A 186 -20.16 -8.30 6.02
C ALA A 186 -21.06 -7.91 7.20
N PHE A 187 -22.30 -7.51 6.87
CA PHE A 187 -23.34 -7.15 7.85
C PHE A 187 -22.96 -6.04 8.84
N GLY A 188 -21.96 -5.21 8.52
CA GLY A 188 -21.52 -4.12 9.39
C GLY A 188 -20.81 -4.58 10.67
N ARG A 189 -20.38 -5.85 10.73
CA ARG A 189 -19.57 -6.39 11.83
C ARG A 189 -18.23 -5.67 11.96
N SER A 190 -17.63 -5.78 13.14
CA SER A 190 -16.25 -5.37 13.34
C SER A 190 -15.28 -6.35 12.67
N LEU A 191 -14.03 -5.92 12.46
CA LEU A 191 -13.05 -6.77 11.78
C LEU A 191 -12.66 -8.02 12.58
N SER A 192 -12.82 -8.02 13.90
CA SER A 192 -12.60 -9.21 14.75
C SER A 192 -13.73 -10.24 14.68
N GLU A 193 -14.92 -9.83 14.28
CA GLU A 193 -16.12 -10.69 14.17
C GLU A 193 -16.35 -11.21 12.74
N SER A 194 -15.42 -10.89 11.83
CA SER A 194 -15.41 -11.39 10.46
C SER A 194 -14.40 -12.51 10.29
N ASP A 195 -14.33 -13.07 9.09
CA ASP A 195 -13.39 -14.15 8.74
C ASP A 195 -11.92 -13.68 8.65
N CYS A 196 -11.59 -12.52 9.21
CA CYS A 196 -10.24 -11.97 9.18
C CYS A 196 -9.25 -12.88 9.91
N VAL A 197 -8.20 -13.30 9.20
CA VAL A 197 -7.10 -14.12 9.74
C VAL A 197 -5.89 -13.30 10.19
N TYR A 198 -6.06 -11.98 10.39
CA TYR A 198 -5.03 -11.11 10.99
C TYR A 198 -3.71 -10.96 10.19
N CYS A 199 -3.65 -11.39 8.92
CA CYS A 199 -2.40 -11.45 8.14
C CYS A 199 -1.82 -10.10 7.70
N GLY A 200 -2.59 -9.00 7.77
CA GLY A 200 -2.10 -7.66 7.47
C GLY A 200 -1.85 -7.35 5.99
N GLN A 201 -2.19 -8.24 5.04
CA GLN A 201 -2.00 -7.95 3.60
C GLN A 201 -2.77 -6.70 3.14
N CYS A 202 -3.96 -6.48 3.70
CA CYS A 202 -4.74 -5.27 3.45
C CYS A 202 -4.06 -3.99 3.99
N VAL A 203 -3.29 -4.09 5.08
CA VAL A 203 -2.49 -2.99 5.65
C VAL A 203 -1.29 -2.69 4.76
N ARG A 204 -0.62 -3.73 4.23
CA ARG A 204 0.53 -3.60 3.31
C ARG A 204 0.19 -2.75 2.09
N VAL A 205 -0.94 -3.04 1.45
CA VAL A 205 -1.35 -2.37 0.20
C VAL A 205 -2.09 -1.04 0.43
N CYS A 206 -2.44 -0.69 1.68
CA CYS A 206 -3.16 0.55 1.93
C CYS A 206 -2.26 1.78 1.65
N PRO A 207 -2.64 2.68 0.72
CA PRO A 207 -1.81 3.83 0.37
C PRO A 207 -1.90 5.01 1.37
N THR A 208 -2.75 4.87 2.40
CA THR A 208 -3.09 5.92 3.37
C THR A 208 -3.04 5.37 4.80
N GLY A 209 -3.47 6.15 5.80
CA GLY A 209 -3.63 5.70 7.19
C GLY A 209 -4.97 5.03 7.50
N ALA A 210 -5.68 4.50 6.50
CA ALA A 210 -7.00 3.87 6.71
C ALA A 210 -6.91 2.49 7.36
N LEU A 211 -5.85 1.73 7.04
CA LEU A 211 -5.54 0.44 7.65
C LEU A 211 -4.08 0.48 8.11
N THR A 212 -3.85 0.21 9.39
CA THR A 212 -2.52 0.26 10.00
C THR A 212 -2.34 -0.93 10.93
N PRO A 213 -1.09 -1.35 11.23
CA PRO A 213 -0.88 -2.27 12.34
C PRO A 213 -1.41 -1.64 13.63
N ARG A 214 -1.97 -2.45 14.53
CA ARG A 214 -2.33 -2.00 15.87
C ARG A 214 -1.04 -1.76 16.65
N SER A 215 -0.80 -0.50 17.03
CA SER A 215 0.42 -0.14 17.75
C SER A 215 0.39 -0.68 19.17
N GLN A 216 1.48 -1.33 19.57
CA GLN A 216 1.76 -1.76 20.95
C GLN A 216 2.92 -0.98 21.57
N VAL A 217 3.39 0.09 20.90
CA VAL A 217 4.58 0.85 21.31
C VAL A 217 4.46 1.40 22.73
N ASN A 218 3.29 1.93 23.09
CA ASN A 218 3.06 2.47 24.44
C ASN A 218 3.06 1.38 25.52
N ASP A 219 2.62 0.17 25.18
CA ASP A 219 2.61 -0.96 26.11
C ASP A 219 4.05 -1.41 26.39
N VAL A 220 4.88 -1.45 25.34
CA VAL A 220 6.33 -1.72 25.45
C VAL A 220 7.02 -0.66 26.30
N TRP A 221 6.76 0.63 26.09
CA TRP A 221 7.35 1.68 26.94
C TRP A 221 6.90 1.59 28.40
N ARG A 222 5.65 1.22 28.67
CA ARG A 222 5.18 0.99 30.04
C ARG A 222 5.95 -0.16 30.70
N ALA A 223 6.15 -1.27 29.99
CA ALA A 223 6.93 -2.39 30.50
C ALA A 223 8.41 -2.01 30.73
N LEU A 224 9.05 -1.28 29.81
CA LEU A 224 10.45 -0.86 29.94
C LEU A 224 10.70 0.13 31.08
N ASN A 225 9.68 0.91 31.47
CA ASN A 225 9.77 1.87 32.57
C ASN A 225 9.36 1.28 33.93
N ASP A 226 8.89 0.04 33.96
CA ASP A 226 8.52 -0.64 35.19
C ASP A 226 9.75 -1.38 35.76
N PRO A 227 10.31 -0.94 36.91
CA PRO A 227 11.51 -1.53 37.48
C PRO A 227 11.30 -2.98 37.95
N ASP A 228 10.06 -3.42 38.15
CA ASP A 228 9.74 -4.77 38.61
C ASP A 228 9.49 -5.75 37.44
N THR A 229 9.47 -5.25 36.19
CA THR A 229 9.25 -6.06 34.99
C THR A 229 10.57 -6.34 34.26
N PHE A 230 10.90 -7.63 34.11
CA PHE A 230 12.01 -8.06 33.26
C PHE A 230 11.56 -8.15 31.79
N VAL A 231 12.07 -7.27 30.93
CA VAL A 231 11.60 -7.10 29.55
C VAL A 231 12.53 -7.77 28.56
N ILE A 232 11.98 -8.72 27.81
CA ILE A 232 12.67 -9.47 26.76
C ILE A 232 12.20 -9.02 25.38
N ALA A 233 13.12 -8.74 24.47
CA ALA A 233 12.82 -8.64 23.04
C ALA A 233 13.20 -9.93 22.30
N GLN A 234 12.37 -10.35 21.36
CA GLN A 234 12.65 -11.45 20.42
C GLN A 234 12.52 -10.95 18.98
N ILE A 235 13.55 -11.17 18.17
CA ILE A 235 13.61 -10.67 16.79
C ILE A 235 13.25 -11.77 15.80
N ALA A 236 12.13 -11.59 15.09
CA ALA A 236 11.71 -12.52 14.04
C ALA A 236 12.69 -12.54 12.85
N PRO A 237 12.79 -13.66 12.09
CA PRO A 237 13.75 -13.79 10.99
C PRO A 237 13.67 -12.69 9.94
N ALA A 238 12.47 -12.35 9.46
CA ALA A 238 12.26 -11.35 8.40
C ALA A 238 12.65 -9.91 8.81
N VAL A 239 12.56 -9.59 10.11
CA VAL A 239 12.83 -8.22 10.60
C VAL A 239 14.28 -7.82 10.32
N ARG A 240 15.24 -8.75 10.46
CA ARG A 240 16.66 -8.45 10.31
C ARG A 240 17.08 -8.08 8.89
N VAL A 241 16.30 -8.47 7.88
CA VAL A 241 16.60 -8.18 6.47
C VAL A 241 15.76 -7.02 5.92
N ALA A 242 14.58 -6.77 6.48
CA ALA A 242 13.67 -5.72 6.00
C ALA A 242 13.86 -4.37 6.69
N LEU A 243 14.24 -4.34 7.98
CA LEU A 243 14.27 -3.09 8.75
C LEU A 243 15.22 -2.04 8.17
N GLY A 244 16.32 -2.47 7.52
CA GLY A 244 17.30 -1.59 6.92
C GLY A 244 16.73 -0.66 5.85
N GLU A 245 15.68 -1.08 5.14
CA GLU A 245 15.03 -0.29 4.09
C GLU A 245 14.42 1.00 4.63
N LEU A 246 13.91 0.98 5.88
CA LEU A 246 13.40 2.19 6.56
C LEU A 246 14.50 3.21 6.89
N PHE A 247 15.77 2.80 6.83
CA PHE A 247 16.95 3.64 7.02
C PHE A 247 17.69 3.89 5.70
N HIS A 248 16.98 3.79 4.56
CA HIS A 248 17.52 4.02 3.22
C HIS A 248 18.68 3.08 2.81
N LEU A 249 18.77 1.90 3.44
CA LEU A 249 19.69 0.86 3.01
C LEU A 249 19.06 0.07 1.86
N LYS A 250 19.92 -0.46 0.98
CA LYS A 250 19.46 -1.37 -0.09
C LYS A 250 18.88 -2.66 0.53
N PRO A 251 17.88 -3.31 -0.08
CA PRO A 251 17.40 -4.61 0.35
C PRO A 251 18.51 -5.67 0.39
N GLY A 252 18.47 -6.56 1.38
CA GLY A 252 19.35 -7.74 1.46
C GLY A 252 20.32 -7.80 2.66
N PRO A 253 21.07 -6.74 3.01
CA PRO A 253 21.96 -6.76 4.16
C PRO A 253 21.24 -7.03 5.47
N THR A 254 21.83 -7.89 6.30
CA THR A 254 21.33 -8.16 7.65
C THR A 254 21.67 -7.01 8.61
N MET A 255 20.68 -6.66 9.43
CA MET A 255 20.75 -5.63 10.46
C MET A 255 20.84 -6.20 11.87
N THR A 256 21.07 -7.50 12.04
CA THR A 256 20.96 -8.21 13.33
C THR A 256 21.69 -7.47 14.47
N TRP A 257 22.99 -7.21 14.33
CA TRP A 257 23.77 -6.58 15.40
C TRP A 257 23.39 -5.13 15.67
N ARG A 258 22.92 -4.41 14.64
CA ARG A 258 22.41 -3.05 14.79
C ARG A 258 21.09 -3.03 15.56
N ILE A 259 20.18 -3.97 15.27
CA ILE A 259 18.91 -4.14 15.99
C ILE A 259 19.17 -4.48 17.45
N VAL A 260 20.01 -5.49 17.72
CA VAL A 260 20.36 -5.88 19.10
C VAL A 260 20.95 -4.70 19.88
N SER A 261 21.86 -3.95 19.26
CA SER A 261 22.47 -2.76 19.87
C SER A 261 21.43 -1.68 20.18
N ALA A 262 20.49 -1.44 19.26
CA ALA A 262 19.41 -0.48 19.45
C ALA A 262 18.47 -0.89 20.60
N LEU A 263 18.01 -2.14 20.62
CA LEU A 263 17.12 -2.66 21.67
C LEU A 263 17.79 -2.59 23.06
N ARG A 264 19.08 -2.96 23.18
CA ARG A 264 19.81 -2.80 24.44
C ARG A 264 19.88 -1.34 24.89
N ARG A 265 20.11 -0.41 23.96
CA ARG A 265 20.12 1.03 24.26
C ARG A 265 18.73 1.57 24.66
N MET A 266 17.65 0.92 24.23
CA MET A 266 16.29 1.28 24.62
C MET A 266 15.90 0.78 26.02
N GLY A 267 16.69 -0.11 26.63
CA GLY A 267 16.46 -0.59 27.99
C GLY A 267 15.95 -2.03 28.11
N PHE A 268 15.92 -2.82 27.01
CA PHE A 268 15.57 -4.23 27.11
C PHE A 268 16.64 -5.03 27.89
N ASP A 269 16.22 -5.82 28.88
CA ASP A 269 17.11 -6.62 29.72
C ASP A 269 17.82 -7.72 28.94
N ARG A 270 17.09 -8.34 28.01
CA ARG A 270 17.61 -9.38 27.10
C ARG A 270 17.02 -9.22 25.71
N VAL A 271 17.85 -9.58 24.72
CA VAL A 271 17.46 -9.65 23.32
C VAL A 271 17.78 -11.06 22.83
N PHE A 272 16.74 -11.80 22.48
CA PHE A 272 16.82 -13.13 21.92
C PHE A 272 16.43 -13.14 20.44
N ASP A 273 16.69 -14.27 19.81
CA ASP A 273 16.41 -14.50 18.40
C ASP A 273 15.32 -15.56 18.27
N THR A 274 14.28 -15.26 17.50
CA THR A 274 13.20 -16.22 17.23
C THR A 274 13.70 -17.43 16.45
N ALA A 275 14.87 -17.37 15.79
CA ALA A 275 15.48 -18.52 15.13
C ALA A 275 15.70 -19.70 16.09
N PHE A 276 16.07 -19.44 17.35
CA PHE A 276 16.20 -20.50 18.35
C PHE A 276 14.86 -21.21 18.59
N ALA A 277 13.76 -20.45 18.71
CA ALA A 277 12.43 -21.03 18.86
C ALA A 277 12.00 -21.77 17.58
N ALA A 278 12.38 -21.28 16.40
CA ALA A 278 12.13 -21.97 15.13
C ALA A 278 12.88 -23.32 15.05
N ASP A 279 14.11 -23.39 15.55
CA ASP A 279 14.87 -24.65 15.64
C ASP A 279 14.18 -25.63 16.60
N MET A 280 13.67 -25.15 17.75
CA MET A 280 12.88 -25.97 18.66
C MET A 280 11.59 -26.48 18.01
N THR A 281 10.86 -25.61 17.30
CA THR A 281 9.68 -26.02 16.53
C THR A 281 10.03 -27.09 15.51
N ALA A 282 11.12 -26.93 14.76
CA ALA A 282 11.55 -27.91 13.78
C ALA A 282 11.87 -29.27 14.40
N ILE A 283 12.50 -29.31 15.58
CA ILE A 283 12.77 -30.56 16.31
C ILE A 283 11.48 -31.27 16.70
N GLU A 284 10.50 -30.55 17.25
CA GLU A 284 9.25 -31.16 17.71
C GLU A 284 8.33 -31.55 16.55
N GLU A 285 8.18 -30.71 15.53
CA GLU A 285 7.42 -31.05 14.31
C GLU A 285 8.05 -32.23 13.56
N SER A 286 9.39 -32.34 13.56
CA SER A 286 10.08 -33.49 12.94
C SER A 286 9.83 -34.79 13.70
N LYS A 287 9.69 -34.75 15.03
CA LYS A 287 9.32 -35.92 15.84
C LYS A 287 7.86 -36.29 15.69
N GLU A 288 6.98 -35.30 15.47
CA GLU A 288 5.55 -35.56 15.21
C GLU A 288 5.34 -36.18 13.83
N LEU A 289 6.17 -35.82 12.86
CA LEU A 289 6.09 -36.32 11.48
C LEU A 289 6.61 -37.77 11.31
N LEU A 290 7.64 -38.18 12.08
CA LEU A 290 8.35 -39.47 11.95
C LEU A 290 7.81 -40.54 12.90
#